data_AF-A0A506RP65-F1
#
_entry.id   AF-A0A506RP65-F1
#
_cell.length_a   1.000
_cell.length_b   1.000
_cell.length_c   1.000
_cell.angle_alpha   90.00
_cell.angle_beta   90.00
_cell.angle_gamma   90.00
#
_symmetry.space_group_name_H-M   'P 1'
#
loop_
_entity.id
_entity.type
_entity.pdbx_description
1 polymer ?
#
loop_
_entity_poly.entity_id
_entity_poly.type
_entity_poly.pdbx_seq_one_letter_code
_entity_poly.pdbx_strand_id
1 'polypeptide(L)'
;MSDSLSGKVPKLNRLFKFQFEPAQDCYVLLFPEGMVKLNPSASEILLQVNGERTISDIIDALLTKFPDAEGLGEDVFAFFEHAEEKRWINYV
;
A
#
# COMPACT_ATOMS: atom_id res chain seq x y z
N MET A 1 -13.41 12.32 -4.94
CA MET A 1 -13.46 11.03 -4.20
C MET A 1 -12.19 10.83 -3.37
N SER A 2 -11.02 11.24 -3.87
CA SER A 2 -9.73 11.35 -3.16
C SER A 2 -9.77 12.07 -1.79
N ASP A 3 -10.55 13.15 -1.65
CA ASP A 3 -10.65 13.90 -0.37
C ASP A 3 -11.12 13.06 0.83
N SER A 4 -11.96 12.03 0.61
CA SER A 4 -12.47 11.18 1.69
C SER A 4 -11.45 10.15 2.18
N LEU A 5 -10.47 9.80 1.33
CA LEU A 5 -9.43 8.82 1.65
C LEU A 5 -8.22 9.46 2.34
N SER A 6 -7.89 10.70 2.00
CA SER A 6 -6.69 11.41 2.44
C SER A 6 -6.39 11.25 3.94
N GLY A 7 -7.41 11.45 4.80
CA GLY A 7 -7.27 11.37 6.26
C GLY A 7 -7.38 9.97 6.86
N LYS A 8 -7.64 8.92 6.07
CA LYS A 8 -7.75 7.56 6.61
C LYS A 8 -6.37 6.98 6.91
N VAL A 9 -6.29 6.16 7.97
CA VAL A 9 -5.07 5.47 8.38
C VAL A 9 -5.15 4.00 7.96
N PRO A 10 -4.51 3.59 6.85
CA PRO A 10 -4.52 2.20 6.41
C PRO A 10 -3.66 1.33 7.32
N LYS A 11 -4.11 0.08 7.48
CA LYS A 11 -3.40 -0.98 8.18
C LYS A 11 -3.54 -2.30 7.43
N LEU A 12 -2.46 -3.08 7.39
CA LEU A 12 -2.53 -4.43 6.82
C LEU A 12 -3.56 -5.28 7.59
N ASN A 13 -4.43 -5.94 6.83
CA ASN A 13 -5.36 -6.89 7.39
C ASN A 13 -4.60 -8.10 7.93
N ARG A 14 -4.93 -8.52 9.16
CA ARG A 14 -4.25 -9.61 9.90
C ARG A 14 -4.25 -10.96 9.19
N LEU A 15 -5.15 -11.18 8.23
CA LEU A 15 -5.15 -12.37 7.38
C LEU A 15 -3.90 -12.45 6.49
N PHE A 16 -3.31 -11.30 6.15
CA PHE A 16 -2.19 -11.19 5.25
C PHE A 16 -0.89 -10.97 6.00
N LYS A 17 0.16 -11.64 5.54
CA LYS A 17 1.54 -11.37 5.94
C LYS A 17 2.28 -10.74 4.77
N PHE A 18 2.68 -9.49 4.95
CA PHE A 18 3.56 -8.79 4.02
C PHE A 18 5.02 -9.15 4.30
N GLN A 19 5.74 -9.65 3.29
CA GLN A 19 7.16 -9.97 3.42
C GLN A 19 7.90 -9.83 2.08
N PHE A 20 9.20 -9.66 2.15
CA PHE A 20 10.09 -9.78 1.00
C PHE A 20 10.40 -11.25 0.73
N GLU A 21 10.38 -11.66 -0.54
CA GLU A 21 10.68 -13.01 -0.99
C GLU A 21 11.99 -13.02 -1.81
N PRO A 22 13.14 -13.40 -1.21
CA PRO A 22 14.45 -13.33 -1.85
C PRO A 22 14.55 -14.18 -3.13
N ALA A 23 13.83 -15.31 -3.20
CA ALA A 23 13.87 -16.18 -4.37
C ALA A 23 13.28 -15.53 -5.63
N GLN A 24 12.45 -14.49 -5.46
CA GLN A 24 11.76 -13.79 -6.55
C GLN A 24 12.12 -12.30 -6.63
N ASP A 25 12.98 -11.82 -5.72
CA ASP A 25 13.41 -10.43 -5.59
C ASP A 25 12.24 -9.43 -5.59
N CYS A 26 11.20 -9.74 -4.79
CA CYS A 26 9.97 -8.93 -4.75
C CYS A 26 9.25 -9.05 -3.41
N TYR A 27 8.35 -8.10 -3.12
CA TYR A 27 7.44 -8.22 -2.00
C TYR A 27 6.20 -9.03 -2.36
N VAL A 28 5.68 -9.75 -1.37
CA VAL A 28 4.49 -10.59 -1.48
C VAL A 28 3.54 -10.37 -0.31
N LEU A 29 2.24 -10.58 -0.56
CA LEU A 29 1.24 -10.79 0.48
C LEU A 29 0.92 -12.29 0.55
N LEU A 30 1.27 -12.93 1.66
CA LEU A 30 0.92 -14.32 1.95
C LEU A 30 -0.40 -14.40 2.70
N PHE A 31 -1.23 -15.39 2.37
CA PHE A 31 -2.51 -15.68 3.02
C PHE A 31 -2.80 -17.19 2.93
N PRO A 32 -3.76 -17.76 3.68
CA PRO A 32 -3.91 -19.21 3.78
C PRO A 32 -4.09 -19.94 2.44
N GLU A 33 -4.77 -19.31 1.48
CA GLU A 33 -5.07 -19.89 0.17
C GLU A 33 -3.99 -19.61 -0.89
N GLY A 34 -2.96 -18.81 -0.60
CA GLY A 34 -1.89 -18.55 -1.56
C GLY A 34 -1.02 -17.31 -1.30
N MET A 35 -0.54 -16.72 -2.40
CA MET A 35 0.31 -15.53 -2.37
C MET A 35 -0.07 -14.55 -3.49
N VAL A 36 0.02 -13.26 -3.21
CA VAL A 36 -0.01 -12.20 -4.22
C VAL A 36 1.40 -11.66 -4.40
N LYS A 37 1.92 -11.71 -5.63
CA LYS A 37 3.16 -11.02 -6.00
C LYS A 37 2.85 -9.56 -6.29
N LEU A 38 3.54 -8.66 -5.60
CA LEU A 38 3.35 -7.22 -5.78
C LEU A 38 4.29 -6.69 -6.86
N ASN A 39 3.83 -5.68 -7.59
CA ASN A 39 4.72 -4.88 -8.43
C ASN A 39 5.52 -3.89 -7.56
N PRO A 40 6.58 -3.26 -8.09
CA PRO A 40 7.40 -2.33 -7.32
C PRO A 40 6.62 -1.17 -6.69
N SER A 41 5.69 -0.55 -7.43
CA SER A 41 4.88 0.57 -6.93
C SER A 41 4.00 0.17 -5.73
N ALA A 42 3.24 -0.92 -5.86
CA ALA A 42 2.42 -1.47 -4.78
C ALA A 42 3.26 -1.85 -3.55
N SER A 43 4.48 -2.37 -3.78
CA SER A 43 5.41 -2.72 -2.70
C SER A 43 5.84 -1.48 -1.93
N GLU A 44 6.21 -0.40 -2.62
CA GLU A 44 6.62 0.87 -2.03
C GLU A 44 5.49 1.51 -1.21
N ILE A 45 4.25 1.44 -1.70
CA ILE A 45 3.09 1.93 -0.95
C ILE A 45 2.87 1.11 0.32
N LEU A 46 2.83 -0.23 0.21
CA LEU A 46 2.60 -1.10 1.38
C LEU A 46 3.73 -1.05 2.41
N LEU A 47 4.95 -0.74 2.02
CA LEU A 47 6.07 -0.50 2.95
C LEU A 47 5.82 0.70 3.87
N GLN A 48 4.98 1.67 3.48
CA GLN A 48 4.62 2.81 4.32
C GLN A 48 3.40 2.51 5.23
N VAL A 49 2.69 1.41 5.01
CA VAL A 49 1.47 1.05 5.73
C VAL A 49 1.81 0.38 7.06
N ASN A 50 1.81 1.18 8.13
CA ASN A 50 2.10 0.73 9.50
C ASN A 50 0.89 0.80 10.45
N GLY A 51 -0.25 1.34 10.00
CA GLY A 51 -1.43 1.56 10.84
C GLY A 51 -1.39 2.83 11.69
N GLU A 52 -0.48 3.76 11.38
CA GLU A 52 -0.32 5.05 12.09
C GLU A 52 -0.38 6.25 11.15
N ARG A 53 0.15 6.12 9.93
CA ARG A 53 0.19 7.21 8.93
C ARG A 53 -1.12 7.32 8.17
N THR A 54 -1.56 8.54 7.89
CA THR A 54 -2.68 8.77 6.97
C THR A 54 -2.26 8.51 5.52
N ILE A 55 -3.22 8.38 4.60
CA ILE A 55 -2.91 8.28 3.16
C ILE A 55 -2.15 9.52 2.68
N SER A 56 -2.48 10.72 3.16
CA SER A 56 -1.73 11.94 2.84
C SER A 56 -0.27 11.83 3.28
N ASP A 57 -0.01 11.39 4.51
CA ASP A 57 1.36 11.23 5.02
C ASP A 57 2.15 10.20 4.19
N ILE A 58 1.48 9.15 3.71
CA ILE A 58 2.08 8.14 2.85
C ILE A 58 2.43 8.73 1.48
N ILE A 59 1.55 9.53 0.88
CA ILE A 59 1.82 10.24 -0.38
C ILE A 59 3.03 11.16 -0.22
N ASP A 60 3.10 11.95 0.85
CA ASP A 60 4.21 12.87 1.10
C ASP A 60 5.54 12.12 1.27
N ALA A 61 5.53 10.99 1.99
CA ALA A 61 6.69 10.13 2.14
C ALA A 61 7.17 9.55 0.79
N LEU A 62 6.23 9.15 -0.06
CA LEU A 62 6.53 8.59 -1.38
C LEU A 62 7.02 9.66 -2.36
N LEU A 63 6.42 10.87 -2.37
CA LEU A 63 6.91 12.01 -3.15
C LEU A 63 8.32 12.44 -2.73
N THR A 64 8.63 12.36 -1.44
CA THR A 64 9.99 12.62 -0.96
C THR A 64 11.00 11.62 -1.51
N LYS A 65 10.60 10.34 -1.65
CA LYS A 65 11.46 9.28 -2.21
C LYS A 65 11.51 9.31 -3.74
N PHE A 66 10.44 9.72 -4.38
CA PHE A 66 10.25 9.75 -5.83
C PHE A 66 9.74 11.13 -6.28
N PRO A 67 10.57 12.18 -6.22
CA PRO A 67 10.13 13.56 -6.51
C PRO A 67 9.70 13.77 -7.96
N ASP A 68 10.21 12.95 -8.89
CA ASP A 68 9.90 13.03 -10.31
C ASP A 68 8.68 12.17 -10.72
N ALA A 69 7.97 11.56 -9.76
CA ALA A 69 6.81 10.71 -10.03
C ALA A 69 5.53 11.55 -10.23
N GLU A 70 5.29 11.97 -11.47
CA GLU A 70 4.04 12.64 -11.86
C GLU A 70 2.82 11.72 -11.62
N GLY A 71 1.73 12.27 -11.09
CA GLY A 71 0.50 11.52 -10.84
C GLY A 71 0.51 10.58 -9.62
N LEU A 72 1.62 10.51 -8.86
CA LEU A 72 1.78 9.57 -7.75
C LEU A 72 0.62 9.60 -6.75
N GLY A 73 0.09 10.79 -6.42
CA GLY A 73 -1.04 10.90 -5.49
C GLY A 73 -2.28 10.15 -5.97
N GLU A 74 -2.63 10.28 -7.26
CA GLU A 74 -3.78 9.60 -7.85
C GLU A 74 -3.58 8.08 -7.87
N ASP A 75 -2.37 7.63 -8.24
CA ASP A 75 -2.00 6.21 -8.24
C ASP A 75 -2.07 5.61 -6.83
N VAL A 76 -1.64 6.35 -5.80
CA VAL A 76 -1.71 5.92 -4.40
C VAL A 76 -3.17 5.81 -3.93
N PHE A 77 -4.03 6.78 -4.29
CA PHE A 77 -5.45 6.69 -3.97
C PHE A 77 -6.11 5.47 -4.65
N ALA A 78 -5.88 5.28 -5.95
CA ALA A 78 -6.40 4.14 -6.70
C ALA A 78 -5.89 2.80 -6.12
N PHE A 79 -4.64 2.76 -5.66
CA PHE A 79 -4.09 1.60 -4.98
C PHE A 79 -4.85 1.27 -3.69
N PHE A 80 -5.13 2.26 -2.83
CA PHE A 80 -5.83 2.03 -1.58
C PHE A 80 -7.30 1.62 -1.77
N GLU A 81 -7.97 2.17 -2.78
CA GLU A 81 -9.31 1.69 -3.19
C GLU A 81 -9.25 0.20 -3.56
N HIS A 82 -8.31 -0.18 -4.43
CA HIS A 82 -8.15 -1.58 -4.83
C HIS A 82 -7.77 -2.50 -3.64
N ALA A 83 -6.87 -2.04 -2.78
CA ALA A 83 -6.40 -2.81 -1.62
C ALA A 83 -7.53 -3.02 -0.60
N GLU A 84 -8.42 -2.05 -0.43
CA GLU A 84 -9.64 -2.19 0.39
C GLU A 84 -10.62 -3.19 -0.23
N GLU A 85 -10.90 -3.08 -1.53
CA GLU A 85 -11.77 -4.02 -2.25
C GLU A 85 -11.27 -5.47 -2.14
N LYS A 86 -9.96 -5.68 -2.23
CA LYS A 86 -9.30 -6.97 -2.06
C LYS A 86 -9.14 -7.40 -0.60
N ARG A 87 -9.52 -6.54 0.35
CA ARG A 87 -9.38 -6.70 1.80
C ARG A 87 -7.94 -6.92 2.27
N TRP A 88 -6.95 -6.48 1.50
CA TRP A 88 -5.54 -6.54 1.90
C TRP A 88 -5.26 -5.62 3.08
N ILE A 89 -5.99 -4.50 3.13
CA ILE A 89 -5.92 -3.51 4.20
C ILE A 89 -7.31 -3.28 4.82
N ASN A 90 -7.31 -2.66 5.99
CA ASN A 90 -8.46 -2.00 6.59
C ASN A 90 -8.03 -0.62 7.09
N TYR A 91 -9.00 0.20 7.50
CA TYR A 91 -8.71 1.50 8.11
C TYR A 91 -8.92 1.44 9.62
N VAL A 92 -8.11 2.22 10.34
CA VAL A 92 -8.22 2.42 11.80
C VAL A 92 -9.34 3.39 12.13
#